data_AF-A0A3M0IYH7-F1
#
_entry.id   AF-A0A3M0IYH7-F1
#
_cell.length_a   1.000
_cell.length_b   1.000
_cell.length_c   1.000
_cell.angle_alpha   90.00
_cell.angle_beta   90.00
_cell.angle_gamma   90.00
#
_symmetry.space_group_name_H-M   'P 1'
#
loop_
_entity.id
_entity.type
_entity.pdbx_description
1 polymer ?
#
loop_
_entity_poly.entity_id
_entity_poly.type
_entity_poly.pdbx_seq_one_letter_code
_entity_poly.pdbx_strand_id
1 'polypeptide(L)'
;MDPPEEVRAQLQRCGQDHLLRFWAELDAAQRGALLAALPPGLGEHCRLAAAAGARQRGPPERLDGRMEPLPAELLGSARRSGPAALQRWEAEGVVRHWHRLPRAVVESPSLEVFNKQVDMTLKILFRGIME
;
A
#
# COMPACT_ATOMS: atom_id res chain seq x y z
N MET A 1 14.38 -2.49 36.17
CA MET A 1 14.92 -1.15 35.90
C MET A 1 13.76 -0.30 35.42
N ASP A 2 13.51 0.82 36.07
CA ASP A 2 12.42 1.72 35.68
C ASP A 2 12.74 2.43 34.36
N PRO A 3 11.73 2.73 33.52
CA PRO A 3 11.94 3.50 32.31
C PRO A 3 12.47 4.89 32.67
N PRO A 4 13.37 5.47 31.84
CA PRO A 4 13.87 6.83 32.05
C PRO A 4 12.72 7.82 32.27
N GLU A 5 12.85 8.66 33.31
CA GLU A 5 11.79 9.58 33.71
C GLU A 5 11.39 10.54 32.57
N GLU A 6 12.38 11.00 31.80
CA GLU A 6 12.17 11.84 30.61
C GLU A 6 11.27 11.18 29.57
N VAL A 7 11.51 9.88 29.29
CA VAL A 7 10.72 9.10 28.34
C VAL A 7 9.30 8.92 28.87
N ARG A 8 9.16 8.57 30.16
CA ARG A 8 7.85 8.44 30.80
C ARG A 8 7.06 9.74 30.75
N ALA A 9 7.66 10.87 31.13
CA ALA A 9 7.03 12.18 31.13
C ALA A 9 6.66 12.64 29.71
N GLN A 10 7.51 12.35 28.72
CA GLN A 10 7.20 12.61 27.31
C GLN A 10 6.00 11.79 26.85
N LEU A 11 6.01 10.48 27.02
CA LEU A 11 4.93 9.60 26.58
C LEU A 11 3.59 9.94 27.28
N GLN A 12 3.62 10.25 28.57
CA GLN A 12 2.44 10.71 29.32
C GLN A 12 1.86 12.00 28.75
N ARG A 13 2.69 13.01 28.45
CA ARG A 13 2.24 14.26 27.80
C ARG A 13 1.57 14.03 26.45
N CYS A 14 1.90 12.93 25.78
CA CYS A 14 1.37 12.55 24.47
C CYS A 14 0.18 11.58 24.55
N GLY A 15 -0.22 11.16 25.76
CA GLY A 15 -1.24 10.11 25.96
C GLY A 15 -0.79 8.72 25.48
N GLN A 16 0.51 8.46 25.46
CA GLN A 16 1.15 7.23 24.97
C GLN A 16 1.86 6.46 26.11
N ASP A 17 1.43 6.66 27.35
CA ASP A 17 1.98 6.00 28.55
C ASP A 17 1.86 4.47 28.49
N HIS A 18 0.86 3.97 27.78
CA HIS A 18 0.62 2.54 27.57
C HIS A 18 1.79 1.81 26.87
N LEU A 19 2.66 2.51 26.13
CA LEU A 19 3.86 1.91 25.53
C LEU A 19 4.84 1.37 26.57
N LEU A 20 4.79 1.88 27.80
CA LEU A 20 5.62 1.43 28.92
C LEU A 20 4.94 0.35 29.78
N ARG A 21 3.72 -0.11 29.42
CA ARG A 21 2.94 -1.08 30.20
C ARG A 21 3.72 -2.35 30.53
N PHE A 22 4.49 -2.85 29.58
CA PHE A 22 5.25 -4.10 29.70
C PHE A 22 6.75 -3.87 29.88
N TRP A 23 7.17 -2.66 30.29
CA TRP A 23 8.59 -2.31 30.40
C TRP A 23 9.40 -3.25 31.31
N ALA A 24 8.77 -3.73 32.38
CA ALA A 24 9.39 -4.67 33.32
C ALA A 24 9.70 -6.04 32.67
N GLU A 25 8.94 -6.44 31.66
CA GLU A 25 9.06 -7.72 30.96
C GLU A 25 10.10 -7.70 29.83
N LEU A 26 10.53 -6.50 29.40
CA LEU A 26 11.52 -6.34 28.33
C LEU A 26 12.95 -6.57 28.83
N ASP A 27 13.78 -7.23 28.04
CA ASP A 27 15.23 -7.28 28.27
C ASP A 27 15.92 -5.95 27.89
N ALA A 28 17.23 -5.85 28.12
CA ALA A 28 17.99 -4.63 27.83
C ALA A 28 18.04 -4.27 26.34
N ALA A 29 18.11 -5.26 25.46
CA ALA A 29 18.16 -5.05 24.01
C ALA A 29 16.79 -4.59 23.49
N GLN A 30 15.71 -5.21 23.97
CA GLN A 30 14.33 -4.85 23.63
C GLN A 30 13.96 -3.44 24.12
N ARG A 31 14.39 -3.06 25.33
CA ARG A 31 14.24 -1.68 25.82
C ARG A 31 14.96 -0.67 24.93
N GLY A 32 16.20 -0.97 24.54
CA GLY A 32 16.96 -0.12 23.61
C GLY A 32 16.29 0.01 22.25
N ALA A 33 15.80 -1.10 21.70
CA ALA A 33 15.08 -1.12 20.43
C ALA A 33 13.78 -0.31 20.48
N LEU A 34 13.00 -0.43 21.57
CA LEU A 34 11.78 0.36 21.78
C LEU A 34 12.09 1.86 21.77
N LEU A 35 13.09 2.30 22.54
CA LEU A 35 13.47 3.71 22.61
C LEU A 35 13.98 4.25 21.26
N ALA A 36 14.76 3.46 20.54
CA ALA A 36 15.26 3.83 19.20
C ALA A 36 14.14 3.89 18.15
N ALA A 37 13.07 3.11 18.32
CA ALA A 37 11.92 3.10 17.42
C ALA A 37 10.93 4.26 17.65
N LEU A 38 11.04 4.99 18.77
CA LEU A 38 10.17 6.14 19.02
C LEU A 38 10.48 7.25 17.99
N PRO A 39 9.49 7.66 17.17
CA PRO A 39 9.74 8.67 16.16
C PRO A 39 9.93 10.04 16.80
N PRO A 40 10.78 10.91 16.21
CA PRO A 40 10.81 12.31 16.60
C PRO A 40 9.42 12.93 16.37
N GLY A 41 9.01 13.85 17.24
CA GLY A 41 7.72 14.54 17.09
C GLY A 41 6.48 13.71 17.43
N LEU A 42 6.62 12.51 18.02
CA LEU A 42 5.48 11.67 18.44
C LEU A 42 4.40 12.46 19.20
N GLY A 43 4.79 13.39 20.07
CA GLY A 43 3.84 14.18 20.85
C GLY A 43 3.06 15.23 20.08
N GLU A 44 3.67 15.82 19.06
CA GLU A 44 2.94 16.69 18.15
C GLU A 44 1.96 15.89 17.31
N HIS A 45 2.42 14.75 16.77
CA HIS A 45 1.58 13.84 16.01
C HIS A 45 0.34 13.38 16.81
N CYS A 46 0.53 12.87 18.03
CA CYS A 46 -0.57 12.42 18.88
C CYS A 46 -1.55 13.54 19.22
N ARG A 47 -1.05 14.76 19.52
CA ARG A 47 -1.92 15.92 19.80
C ARG A 47 -2.73 16.34 18.57
N LEU A 48 -2.10 16.40 17.40
CA LEU A 48 -2.79 16.74 16.15
C LEU A 48 -3.86 15.71 15.80
N ALA A 49 -3.54 14.41 15.95
CA ALA A 49 -4.49 13.33 15.73
C ALA A 49 -5.68 13.40 16.70
N ALA A 50 -5.42 13.61 17.99
CA ALA A 50 -6.47 13.78 19.00
C ALA A 50 -7.35 15.02 18.72
N ALA A 51 -6.75 16.14 18.33
CA ALA A 51 -7.48 17.35 17.95
C ALA A 51 -8.34 17.13 16.70
N ALA A 52 -7.82 16.44 15.68
CA ALA A 52 -8.58 16.09 14.48
C ALA A 52 -9.76 15.15 14.79
N GLY A 53 -9.57 14.16 15.66
CA GLY A 53 -10.64 13.27 16.11
C GLY A 53 -11.71 13.99 16.94
N ALA A 54 -11.31 14.93 17.79
CA ALA A 54 -12.25 15.73 18.59
C ALA A 54 -13.15 16.62 17.71
N ARG A 55 -12.62 17.18 16.61
CA ARG A 55 -13.41 17.98 15.64
C ARG A 55 -14.51 17.17 14.96
N GLN A 56 -14.34 15.86 14.83
CA GLN A 56 -15.29 14.95 14.18
C GLN A 56 -16.42 14.47 15.10
N ARG A 57 -16.38 14.79 16.40
CA ARG A 57 -17.39 14.34 17.40
C ARG A 57 -18.73 15.11 17.35
N GLY A 58 -18.90 16.06 16.44
CA GLY A 58 -20.21 16.63 16.14
C GLY A 58 -21.09 15.67 15.33
N PRO A 59 -22.37 15.99 15.08
CA PRO A 59 -23.15 15.28 14.07
C PRO A 59 -22.33 15.30 12.77
N PRO A 60 -22.07 14.15 12.13
CA PRO A 60 -21.27 14.14 10.93
C PRO A 60 -21.93 15.08 9.93
N GLU A 61 -21.21 16.13 9.48
CA GLU A 61 -21.55 16.76 8.22
C GLU A 61 -21.61 15.61 7.21
N ARG A 62 -22.75 15.44 6.52
CA ARG A 62 -22.91 14.36 5.54
C ARG A 62 -22.01 14.68 4.34
N LEU A 63 -20.72 14.38 4.46
CA LEU A 63 -19.71 14.59 3.43
C LEU A 63 -20.04 13.79 2.17
N ASP A 64 -20.79 12.69 2.29
CA ASP A 64 -21.33 11.91 1.17
C ASP A 64 -22.10 12.78 0.17
N GLY A 65 -22.79 13.84 0.62
CA GLY A 65 -23.51 14.76 -0.25
C GLY A 65 -22.62 15.71 -1.06
N ARG A 66 -21.30 15.72 -0.79
CA ARG A 66 -20.28 16.53 -1.47
C ARG A 66 -19.22 15.67 -2.17
N MET A 67 -19.27 14.35 -1.99
CA MET A 67 -18.35 13.42 -2.63
C MET A 67 -18.90 13.04 -3.99
N GLU A 68 -18.12 13.30 -5.03
CA GLU A 68 -18.43 12.87 -6.40
C GLU A 68 -17.54 11.69 -6.80
N PRO A 69 -18.03 10.76 -7.64
CA PRO A 69 -17.20 9.73 -8.22
C PRO A 69 -16.03 10.35 -8.99
N LEU A 70 -14.88 9.65 -8.99
CA LEU A 70 -13.78 10.02 -9.87
C LEU A 70 -14.23 9.97 -11.33
N PRO A 71 -13.88 10.98 -12.15
CA PRO A 71 -14.16 10.98 -13.59
C PRO A 71 -13.66 9.70 -14.26
N ALA A 72 -14.45 9.17 -15.20
CA ALA A 72 -14.16 7.89 -15.85
C ALA A 72 -12.84 7.91 -16.65
N GLU A 73 -12.45 9.08 -17.12
CA GLU A 73 -11.22 9.32 -17.88
C GLU A 73 -9.96 9.09 -17.03
N LEU A 74 -10.09 9.20 -15.70
CA LEU A 74 -9.01 8.95 -14.74
C LEU A 74 -8.96 7.50 -14.25
N LEU A 75 -9.94 6.67 -14.63
CA LEU A 75 -10.11 5.32 -14.10
C LEU A 75 -9.82 4.26 -15.19
N GLY A 76 -8.74 3.51 -15.00
CA GLY A 76 -8.52 2.26 -15.73
C GLY A 76 -9.30 1.11 -15.09
N SER A 77 -9.93 0.26 -15.90
CA SER A 77 -10.61 -0.95 -15.42
C SER A 77 -10.38 -2.15 -16.32
N ALA A 78 -9.85 -3.24 -15.79
CA ALA A 78 -9.66 -4.48 -16.54
C ALA A 78 -10.98 -5.06 -17.11
N ARG A 79 -12.12 -4.82 -16.44
CA ARG A 79 -13.44 -5.31 -16.87
C ARG A 79 -14.19 -4.33 -17.76
N ARG A 80 -14.05 -3.02 -17.52
CA ARG A 80 -14.87 -2.00 -18.21
C ARG A 80 -14.15 -1.31 -19.35
N SER A 81 -12.83 -1.43 -19.44
CA SER A 81 -12.07 -0.81 -20.54
C SER A 81 -12.12 -1.68 -21.78
N GLY A 82 -12.18 -1.07 -22.95
CA GLY A 82 -12.17 -1.79 -24.22
C GLY A 82 -10.85 -2.56 -24.44
N PRO A 83 -10.86 -3.63 -25.25
CA PRO A 83 -9.68 -4.47 -25.49
C PRO A 83 -8.45 -3.69 -25.96
N ALA A 84 -8.65 -2.67 -26.79
CA ALA A 84 -7.56 -1.83 -27.29
C ALA A 84 -6.86 -1.03 -26.18
N ALA A 85 -7.59 -0.57 -25.16
CA ALA A 85 -6.99 0.12 -24.01
C ALA A 85 -6.15 -0.85 -23.16
N LEU A 86 -6.68 -2.06 -22.92
CA LEU A 86 -5.98 -3.10 -22.16
C LEU A 86 -4.68 -3.52 -22.86
N GLN A 87 -4.72 -3.75 -24.17
CA GLN A 87 -3.54 -4.11 -24.96
C GLN A 87 -2.47 -3.02 -24.95
N ARG A 88 -2.86 -1.74 -25.03
CA ARG A 88 -1.91 -0.63 -24.92
C ARG A 88 -1.25 -0.57 -23.55
N TRP A 89 -2.02 -0.70 -22.47
CA TRP A 89 -1.47 -0.68 -21.11
C TRP A 89 -0.53 -1.85 -20.85
N GLU A 90 -0.88 -3.05 -21.35
CA GLU A 90 -0.01 -4.21 -21.30
C GLU A 90 1.30 -3.96 -22.04
N ALA A 91 1.23 -3.48 -23.29
CA ALA A 91 2.42 -3.19 -24.09
C ALA A 91 3.32 -2.12 -23.42
N GLU A 92 2.73 -1.02 -22.95
CA GLU A 92 3.47 0.02 -22.22
C GLU A 92 4.09 -0.52 -20.93
N GLY A 93 3.35 -1.35 -20.19
CA GLY A 93 3.82 -2.00 -18.97
C GLY A 93 4.99 -2.94 -19.25
N VAL A 94 4.87 -3.81 -20.25
CA VAL A 94 5.92 -4.75 -20.66
C VAL A 94 7.16 -4.00 -21.11
N VAL A 95 7.04 -3.00 -21.99
CA VAL A 95 8.19 -2.21 -22.46
C VAL A 95 8.90 -1.51 -21.30
N ARG A 96 8.16 -0.87 -20.38
CA ARG A 96 8.74 -0.19 -19.22
C ARG A 96 9.48 -1.13 -18.27
N HIS A 97 9.05 -2.39 -18.18
CA HIS A 97 9.59 -3.34 -17.20
C HIS A 97 10.45 -4.44 -17.81
N TRP A 98 10.61 -4.47 -19.14
CA TRP A 98 11.36 -5.50 -19.84
C TRP A 98 12.80 -5.62 -19.33
N HIS A 99 13.46 -4.48 -19.05
CA HIS A 99 14.82 -4.44 -18.50
C HIS A 99 14.94 -4.92 -17.04
N ARG A 100 13.82 -5.17 -16.35
CA ARG A 100 13.77 -5.66 -14.97
C ARG A 100 13.54 -7.17 -14.88
N LEU A 101 13.26 -7.84 -15.99
CA LEU A 101 13.14 -9.30 -15.99
C LEU A 101 14.55 -9.90 -15.90
N PRO A 102 14.79 -10.86 -14.96
CA PRO A 102 16.06 -11.56 -14.91
C PRO A 102 16.34 -12.23 -16.25
N ARG A 103 17.57 -12.11 -16.75
CA ARG A 103 18.01 -12.68 -18.03
C ARG A 103 17.67 -14.18 -18.15
N ALA A 104 17.75 -14.92 -17.04
CA ALA A 104 17.36 -16.33 -16.97
C ALA A 104 15.88 -16.59 -17.26
N VAL A 105 14.97 -15.65 -16.96
CA VAL A 105 13.54 -15.75 -17.30
C VAL A 105 13.32 -15.49 -18.79
N VAL A 106 14.03 -14.50 -19.34
CA VAL A 106 13.96 -14.12 -20.77
C VAL A 106 14.54 -15.20 -21.68
N GLU A 107 15.62 -15.85 -21.24
CA GLU A 107 16.30 -16.93 -21.97
C GLU A 107 15.76 -18.33 -21.61
N SER A 108 14.71 -18.42 -20.78
CA SER A 108 14.14 -19.72 -20.41
C SER A 108 13.36 -20.35 -21.57
N PRO A 109 13.53 -21.65 -21.86
CA PRO A 109 12.67 -22.39 -22.79
C PRO A 109 11.19 -22.30 -22.39
N SER A 110 10.91 -22.10 -21.10
CA SER A 110 9.56 -21.91 -20.56
C SER A 110 8.87 -20.64 -21.09
N LEU A 111 9.61 -19.55 -21.34
CA LEU A 111 9.03 -18.33 -21.91
C LEU A 111 8.64 -18.53 -23.38
N GLU A 112 9.44 -19.26 -24.17
CA GLU A 112 9.08 -19.62 -25.54
C GLU A 112 7.84 -20.52 -25.58
N VAL A 113 7.75 -21.51 -24.68
CA VAL A 113 6.59 -22.39 -24.57
C VAL A 113 5.35 -21.61 -24.11
N PHE A 114 5.49 -20.72 -23.13
CA PHE A 114 4.42 -19.85 -22.67
C PHE A 114 3.90 -18.95 -23.80
N ASN A 115 4.79 -18.29 -24.55
CA ASN A 115 4.42 -17.43 -25.67
C ASN A 115 3.74 -18.23 -26.79
N LYS A 116 4.23 -19.44 -27.13
CA LYS A 116 3.56 -20.34 -28.08
C LYS A 116 2.15 -20.73 -27.62
N GLN A 117 1.97 -21.01 -26.33
CA GLN A 117 0.67 -21.41 -25.79
C GLN A 117 -0.33 -20.25 -25.79
N VAL A 118 0.12 -19.03 -25.45
CA VAL A 118 -0.69 -17.81 -25.53
C VAL A 118 -1.07 -17.53 -26.99
N ASP A 119 -0.12 -17.59 -27.92
CA ASP A 119 -0.36 -17.34 -29.34
C ASP A 119 -1.30 -18.38 -29.98
N MET A 120 -1.16 -19.66 -29.61
CA MET A 120 -2.09 -20.72 -30.01
C MET A 120 -3.50 -20.48 -29.45
N THR A 121 -3.59 -20.13 -28.17
CA THR A 121 -4.88 -19.90 -27.50
C THR A 121 -5.60 -18.70 -28.11
N LEU A 122 -4.87 -17.62 -28.40
CA LEU A 122 -5.40 -16.45 -29.10
C LEU A 122 -5.89 -16.82 -30.50
N LYS A 123 -5.13 -17.61 -31.28
CA LYS A 123 -5.57 -18.08 -32.61
C LYS A 123 -6.86 -18.91 -32.56
N ILE A 124 -7.00 -19.79 -31.57
CA ILE A 124 -8.21 -20.59 -31.37
C ILE A 124 -9.40 -19.69 -31.04
N LEU A 125 -9.20 -18.73 -30.13
CA LEU A 125 -10.24 -17.79 -29.71
C LEU A 125 -10.70 -16.90 -30.88
N PHE A 126 -9.78 -16.41 -31.71
CA PHE A 126 -10.10 -15.57 -32.87
C PHE A 126 -10.75 -16.36 -34.02
N ARG A 127 -10.41 -17.65 -34.21
CA ARG A 127 -11.08 -18.49 -35.22
C ARG A 127 -12.56 -18.72 -34.86
N GLY A 128 -12.88 -18.96 -33.59
CA GLY A 128 -14.27 -19.17 -33.14
C GLY A 128 -15.15 -17.92 -33.08
N ILE A 129 -14.59 -16.72 -33.31
CA ILE A 129 -15.34 -15.45 -33.36
C ILE A 129 -15.66 -15.05 -34.82
N MET A 130 -15.04 -15.69 -35.81
CA MET A 130 -15.16 -15.37 -37.24
C MET A 130 -15.94 -16.43 -38.06
N GLU A 131 -16.50 -17.45 -37.41
CA GLU A 131 -17.49 -18.41 -37.95
C GLU A 131 -18.85 -18.18 -37.28
#